data_AF-A0A3D4I1X0-F1
#
_entry.id   AF-A0A3D4I1X0-F1
#
_cell.length_a   1.000
_cell.length_b   1.000
_cell.length_c   1.000
_cell.angle_alpha   90.00
_cell.angle_beta   90.00
_cell.angle_gamma   90.00
#
_symmetry.space_group_name_H-M   'P 1'
#
loop_
_entity.id
_entity.type
_entity.pdbx_description
1 polymer ?
#
loop_
_entity_poly.entity_id
_entity_poly.type
_entity_poly.pdbx_seq_one_letter_code
_entity_poly.pdbx_strand_id
1 'polypeptide(L)'
;MRIGLDIGSTTIKCVVLDDGNNILYKSYERHFSKITEKMTGLLEKVKRDVIGGQSAELTVSGSAGMGISQTCRLPFIQEVYATSIAAKRLVPGTDVIIELGGEDAKILFLSGGMEVRMNGS
;
A
#
# COMPACT_ATOMS: atom_id res chain seq x y z
N MET A 1 0.37 2.70 -16.61
CA MET A 1 -0.30 3.04 -15.33
C MET A 1 -0.08 1.95 -14.29
N ARG A 2 0.09 2.33 -13.02
CA ARG A 2 0.34 1.41 -11.89
C ARG A 2 -0.61 1.71 -10.73
N ILE A 3 -1.16 0.67 -10.11
CA ILE A 3 -2.07 0.74 -8.97
C ILE A 3 -1.41 0.05 -7.78
N GLY A 4 -1.27 0.79 -6.68
CA GLY A 4 -0.85 0.25 -5.39
C GLY A 4 -2.04 0.21 -4.43
N LEU A 5 -2.30 -0.97 -3.87
CA LEU A 5 -3.24 -1.15 -2.76
C LEU A 5 -2.48 -1.48 -1.49
N ASP A 6 -2.72 -0.71 -0.43
CA ASP A 6 -2.26 -1.02 0.92
C ASP A 6 -3.48 -1.37 1.78
N ILE A 7 -3.59 -2.66 2.12
CA ILE A 7 -4.74 -3.22 2.84
C ILE A 7 -4.27 -3.58 4.25
N GLY A 8 -4.44 -2.65 5.18
CA GLY A 8 -4.13 -2.84 6.59
C GLY A 8 -5.26 -3.54 7.36
N SER A 9 -5.12 -3.61 8.69
CA SER A 9 -6.11 -4.24 9.58
C SER A 9 -7.44 -3.48 9.68
N THR A 10 -7.44 -2.19 9.35
CA THR A 10 -8.61 -1.30 9.48
C THR A 10 -8.97 -0.54 8.21
N THR A 11 -8.02 -0.35 7.29
CA THR A 11 -8.16 0.56 6.14
C THR A 11 -7.62 -0.05 4.86
N ILE A 12 -8.18 0.42 3.74
CA ILE A 12 -7.66 0.20 2.39
C ILE A 12 -7.25 1.56 1.86
N LYS A 13 -5.99 1.67 1.45
CA LYS A 13 -5.45 2.84 0.75
C LYS A 13 -5.21 2.43 -0.70
N CYS A 14 -5.47 3.32 -1.63
CA CYS A 14 -5.20 3.11 -3.05
C CYS A 14 -4.46 4.31 -3.62
N VAL A 15 -3.47 4.06 -4.47
CA VAL A 15 -2.79 5.08 -5.26
C VAL A 15 -2.69 4.59 -6.69
N VAL A 16 -3.01 5.46 -7.64
CA VAL A 16 -2.81 5.22 -9.08
C VAL A 16 -1.76 6.20 -9.59
N LEU A 17 -0.72 5.67 -10.22
CA LEU A 17 0.36 6.42 -10.83
C LEU A 17 0.32 6.30 -12.35
N ASP A 18 0.62 7.40 -13.04
CA ASP A 18 1.01 7.35 -14.44
C ASP A 18 2.47 6.84 -14.61
N ASP A 19 2.95 6.82 -15.85
CA ASP A 19 4.30 6.34 -16.16
C ASP A 19 5.38 7.37 -15.75
N GLY A 20 5.01 8.65 -15.61
CA GLY A 20 5.83 9.71 -15.01
C GLY A 20 5.93 9.64 -13.48
N ASN A 21 5.18 8.74 -12.84
CA ASN A 21 4.98 8.65 -11.39
C ASN A 21 4.17 9.80 -10.78
N ASN A 22 3.35 10.50 -11.57
CA ASN A 22 2.39 11.45 -11.05
C ASN A 22 1.20 10.67 -10.47
N ILE A 23 0.69 11.14 -9.33
CA ILE A 23 -0.51 10.59 -8.71
C ILE A 23 -1.73 11.06 -9.49
N LEU A 24 -2.39 10.13 -10.19
CA LEU A 24 -3.67 10.38 -10.87
C LEU A 24 -4.86 10.23 -9.91
N TYR A 25 -4.72 9.36 -8.91
CA TYR A 25 -5.76 9.09 -7.93
C TYR A 25 -5.16 8.60 -6.61
N LYS A 26 -5.79 8.99 -5.49
CA LYS A 26 -5.53 8.42 -4.17
C LYS A 26 -6.80 8.32 -3.34
N SER A 27 -6.92 7.28 -2.53
CA SER A 27 -7.98 7.15 -1.52
C SER A 27 -7.47 6.52 -0.24
N TYR A 28 -8.21 6.79 0.84
CA TYR A 28 -8.01 6.24 2.17
C TYR A 28 -9.39 5.94 2.74
N GLU A 29 -9.72 4.66 2.90
CA GLU A 29 -11.06 4.24 3.29
C GLU A 29 -11.00 3.18 4.39
N ARG A 30 -11.93 3.23 5.35
CA ARG A 30 -12.11 2.12 6.30
C ARG A 30 -12.81 0.98 5.59
N HIS A 31 -12.25 -0.23 5.68
CA HIS A 31 -12.88 -1.39 5.05
C HIS A 31 -13.97 -2.03 5.91
N PHE A 32 -14.03 -1.74 7.22
CA PHE A 32 -15.03 -2.29 8.16
C PHE A 32 -15.19 -3.82 8.04
N SER A 33 -14.07 -4.53 7.98
CA SER A 33 -13.99 -5.98 7.72
C SER A 33 -14.58 -6.48 6.39
N LYS A 34 -14.97 -5.58 5.49
CA LYS A 34 -15.51 -5.88 4.16
C LYS A 34 -14.46 -5.66 3.06
N ILE A 35 -13.30 -6.29 3.20
CA ILE A 35 -12.12 -6.03 2.35
C ILE A 35 -12.44 -6.28 0.87
N THR A 36 -12.98 -7.44 0.53
CA THR A 36 -13.27 -7.81 -0.87
C THR A 36 -14.29 -6.87 -1.51
N GLU A 37 -15.40 -6.58 -0.82
CA GLU A 37 -16.45 -5.66 -1.29
C GLU A 37 -15.86 -4.27 -1.60
N LYS A 38 -15.06 -3.74 -0.67
CA LYS A 38 -14.45 -2.41 -0.79
C LYS A 38 -13.37 -2.35 -1.87
N MET A 39 -12.52 -3.37 -1.95
CA MET A 39 -11.52 -3.47 -3.01
C MET A 39 -12.18 -3.52 -4.40
N THR A 40 -13.21 -4.34 -4.58
CA THR A 40 -13.91 -4.44 -5.86
C THR A 40 -14.52 -3.11 -6.27
N GLY A 41 -15.28 -2.45 -5.39
CA GLY A 41 -15.89 -1.15 -5.69
C GLY A 41 -14.85 -0.07 -5.98
N LEU A 42 -13.73 -0.09 -5.27
CA LEU A 42 -12.60 0.83 -5.49
C LEU A 42 -11.94 0.61 -6.85
N LEU A 43 -11.65 -0.65 -7.21
CA LEU A 43 -11.04 -0.99 -8.50
C LEU A 43 -11.98 -0.71 -9.68
N GLU A 44 -13.29 -0.94 -9.54
CA GLU A 44 -14.28 -0.58 -10.55
C GLU A 44 -14.34 0.94 -10.77
N LYS A 45 -14.32 1.70 -9.67
CA LYS A 45 -14.26 3.16 -9.72
C LYS A 45 -12.99 3.65 -10.42
N VAL A 46 -11.83 3.13 -10.01
CA VAL A 46 -10.54 3.46 -10.62
C VAL A 46 -10.52 3.10 -12.12
N LYS A 47 -11.01 1.91 -12.48
CA LYS A 47 -11.07 1.45 -13.88
C LYS A 47 -11.89 2.41 -14.74
N ARG A 48 -13.06 2.83 -14.26
CA ARG A 48 -13.99 3.69 -15.00
C ARG A 48 -13.52 5.15 -15.05
N ASP A 49 -13.14 5.69 -13.90
CA ASP A 49 -13.00 7.15 -13.72
C ASP A 49 -11.54 7.64 -13.88
N VAL A 50 -10.55 6.74 -13.78
CA VAL A 50 -9.12 7.09 -13.79
C VAL A 50 -8.37 6.44 -14.96
N ILE A 51 -8.55 5.13 -15.15
CA ILE A 51 -7.78 4.37 -16.14
C ILE A 51 -8.32 4.58 -17.57
N GLY A 52 -9.62 4.88 -17.72
CA GLY A 52 -10.21 5.18 -19.01
C GLY A 52 -10.09 4.04 -20.03
N GLY A 53 -10.09 2.78 -19.58
CA GLY A 53 -9.99 1.60 -20.43
C GLY A 53 -8.56 1.19 -20.85
N GLN A 54 -7.53 1.90 -20.38
CA GLN A 54 -6.14 1.47 -20.55
C GLN A 54 -5.80 0.26 -19.67
N SER A 55 -4.67 -0.40 -19.95
CA SER A 55 -4.11 -1.42 -19.06
C SER A 55 -3.39 -0.79 -17.87
N ALA A 56 -3.48 -1.43 -16.71
CA ALA A 56 -2.76 -1.04 -15.51
C ALA A 56 -2.24 -2.26 -14.76
N GLU A 57 -1.08 -2.09 -14.12
CA GLU A 57 -0.50 -3.09 -13.24
C GLU A 57 -1.04 -2.90 -11.81
N LEU A 58 -1.38 -3.99 -11.13
CA LEU A 58 -1.89 -3.97 -9.76
C LEU A 58 -0.92 -4.68 -8.82
N THR A 59 -0.58 -4.04 -7.71
CA THR A 59 0.23 -4.62 -6.63
C THR A 59 -0.43 -4.35 -5.28
N VAL A 60 -0.33 -5.33 -4.37
CA VAL A 60 -0.95 -5.28 -3.05
C VAL A 60 0.13 -5.32 -1.96
N SER A 61 -0.12 -4.63 -0.85
CA SER A 61 0.68 -4.61 0.38
C SER A 61 -0.26 -4.61 1.59
N GLY A 62 0.32 -4.57 2.80
CA GLY A 62 -0.41 -4.47 4.07
C GLY A 62 -0.78 -5.84 4.63
N SER A 63 -1.05 -5.87 5.94
CA SER A 63 -1.26 -7.13 6.69
C SER A 63 -2.42 -7.97 6.15
N ALA A 64 -3.54 -7.34 5.82
CA ALA A 64 -4.71 -8.04 5.27
C ALA A 64 -4.64 -8.20 3.73
N GLY A 65 -3.67 -7.57 3.08
CA GLY A 65 -3.43 -7.68 1.64
C GLY A 65 -2.84 -9.04 1.22
N MET A 66 -2.15 -9.75 2.13
CA MET A 66 -1.54 -11.04 1.82
C MET A 66 -2.58 -12.11 1.43
N GLY A 67 -3.70 -12.19 2.15
CA GLY A 67 -4.78 -13.13 1.84
C GLY A 67 -5.45 -12.83 0.49
N ILE A 68 -5.59 -11.55 0.15
CA ILE A 68 -6.09 -11.12 -1.18
C ILE A 68 -5.10 -11.50 -2.27
N SER A 69 -3.80 -11.23 -2.07
CA SER A 69 -2.76 -11.60 -3.02
C SER A 69 -2.77 -13.09 -3.34
N GLN A 70 -2.85 -13.95 -2.32
CA GLN A 70 -2.89 -15.40 -2.51
C GLN A 70 -4.14 -15.85 -3.25
N THR A 71 -5.31 -15.32 -2.85
CA THR A 71 -6.61 -15.68 -3.44
C THR A 71 -6.73 -15.26 -4.90
N CYS A 72 -6.28 -14.05 -5.22
CA CYS A 72 -6.39 -13.46 -6.55
C CYS A 72 -5.13 -13.63 -7.41
N ARG A 73 -4.08 -14.27 -6.88
CA ARG A 73 -2.75 -14.42 -7.52
C ARG A 73 -2.14 -13.09 -7.94
N LEU A 74 -2.27 -12.07 -7.08
CA LEU A 74 -1.72 -10.74 -7.32
C LEU A 74 -0.30 -10.62 -6.73
N PRO A 75 0.58 -9.81 -7.34
CA PRO A 75 1.86 -9.46 -6.73
C PRO A 75 1.68 -8.86 -5.33
N PHE A 76 2.47 -9.34 -4.37
CA PHE A 76 2.52 -8.82 -3.01
C PHE A 76 3.89 -8.23 -2.71
N ILE A 77 3.89 -7.03 -2.15
CA ILE A 77 5.10 -6.37 -1.63
C ILE A 77 4.95 -6.19 -0.13
N GLN A 78 6.00 -6.52 0.61
CA GLN A 78 6.04 -6.32 2.07
C GLN A 78 5.99 -4.82 2.42
N GLU A 79 5.14 -4.47 3.38
CA GLU A 79 4.88 -3.09 3.82
C GLU A 79 6.17 -2.36 4.22
N VAL A 80 7.00 -2.98 5.06
CA VAL A 80 8.30 -2.43 5.48
C VAL A 80 9.17 -2.06 4.28
N TYR A 81 9.23 -2.95 3.28
CA TYR A 81 10.05 -2.72 2.10
C TYR A 81 9.47 -1.59 1.23
N ALA A 82 8.16 -1.60 1.00
CA ALA A 82 7.46 -0.54 0.26
C ALA A 82 7.67 0.84 0.93
N THR A 83 7.50 0.91 2.25
CA THR A 83 7.71 2.12 3.06
C THR A 83 9.16 2.60 2.99
N SER A 84 10.14 1.70 3.04
CA SER A 84 11.56 2.06 2.90
C SER A 84 11.89 2.67 1.54
N ILE A 85 11.33 2.13 0.45
CA ILE A 85 11.50 2.67 -0.91
C ILE A 85 10.82 4.03 -1.02
N ALA A 86 9.60 4.15 -0.52
CA ALA A 86 8.84 5.39 -0.54
C ALA A 86 9.57 6.50 0.22
N ALA A 87 10.10 6.23 1.41
CA ALA A 87 10.86 7.19 2.19
C ALA A 87 12.13 7.64 1.47
N LYS A 88 12.94 6.71 0.95
CA LYS A 88 14.16 7.03 0.18
C LYS A 88 13.88 7.93 -1.03
N ARG A 89 12.72 7.77 -1.67
CA ARG A 89 12.33 8.53 -2.85
C ARG A 89 11.71 9.89 -2.50
N LEU A 90 10.78 9.92 -1.56
CA LEU A 90 9.95 11.09 -1.27
C LEU A 90 10.57 12.01 -0.22
N VAL A 91 11.35 11.46 0.71
CA VAL A 91 12.03 12.19 1.78
C VAL A 91 13.48 11.70 1.89
N PRO A 92 14.34 12.03 0.90
CA PRO A 92 15.75 11.62 0.92
C PRO A 92 16.45 12.09 2.20
N GLY A 93 17.28 11.24 2.79
CA GLY A 93 17.93 11.51 4.07
C GLY A 93 17.11 11.09 5.31
N THR A 94 15.93 10.49 5.12
CA THR A 94 15.21 9.82 6.22
C THR A 94 16.08 8.72 6.81
N ASP A 95 16.25 8.74 8.12
CA ASP A 95 16.98 7.70 8.86
C ASP A 95 16.04 6.81 9.67
N VAL A 96 14.96 7.39 10.21
CA VAL A 96 13.98 6.66 11.03
C VAL A 96 12.57 6.92 10.52
N ILE A 97 11.78 5.86 10.40
CA ILE A 97 10.35 5.92 10.09
C ILE A 97 9.60 5.37 11.30
N ILE A 98 8.61 6.13 11.78
CA ILE A 98 7.70 5.67 12.85
C ILE A 98 6.32 5.54 12.23
N GLU A 99 5.86 4.30 12.10
CA GLU A 99 4.55 3.95 11.57
C GLU A 99 3.62 3.59 12.73
N LEU A 100 2.56 4.38 12.90
CA LEU A 100 1.53 4.13 13.93
C LEU A 100 0.28 3.59 13.24
N GLY A 101 0.12 2.27 13.30
CA GLY A 101 -1.02 1.56 12.74
C GLY A 101 -2.23 1.51 13.68
N GLY A 102 -3.27 0.80 13.23
CA GLY A 102 -4.48 0.59 14.03
C GLY A 102 -4.36 -0.52 15.08
N GLU A 103 -3.35 -1.39 14.95
CA GLU A 103 -3.14 -2.57 15.79
C GLU A 103 -1.72 -2.58 16.36
N ASP A 104 -0.73 -2.34 15.50
CA ASP A 104 0.68 -2.26 15.85
C ASP A 104 1.29 -0.89 15.52
N ALA A 105 2.46 -0.65 16.10
CA ALA A 105 3.37 0.44 15.80
C ALA A 105 4.71 -0.15 15.39
N LYS A 106 5.31 0.42 14.34
CA LYS A 106 6.61 -0.01 13.80
C LYS A 106 7.59 1.14 13.79
N ILE A 107 8.85 0.86 14.10
CA ILE A 107 9.97 1.79 13.93
C ILE A 107 10.98 1.13 12.98
N LEU A 108 11.26 1.79 11.86
CA LEU A 108 12.23 1.33 10.87
C LEU A 108 13.46 2.23 10.95
N PHE A 109 14.63 1.64 11.17
CA PHE A 109 15.93 2.30 11.07
C PHE A 109 16.55 1.98 9.72
N LEU A 110 16.98 2.99 8.97
CA LEU A 110 17.47 2.86 7.59
C LEU A 110 19.00 2.92 7.49
N SER A 111 19.69 3.57 8.43
CA SER A 111 21.15 3.58 8.50
C SER A 111 21.71 2.39 9.30
N GLY A 112 22.88 1.90 8.89
CA GLY A 112 23.56 0.78 9.57
C GLY A 112 22.98 -0.61 9.24
N GLY A 113 22.02 -0.67 8.32
CA GLY A 113 21.25 -1.86 7.99
C GLY A 113 19.76 -1.62 8.24
N MET A 114 18.88 -2.36 7.55
CA MET A 114 17.44 -2.24 7.79
C MET A 114 17.07 -3.00 9.06
N GLU A 115 16.75 -2.26 10.13
CA GLU A 115 16.23 -2.81 11.38
C GLU A 115 14.76 -2.39 11.55
N VAL A 116 13.91 -3.32 12.00
CA VAL A 116 12.50 -3.06 12.29
C VAL A 116 12.22 -3.43 13.74
N ARG A 117 11.63 -2.52 14.50
CA ARG A 117 11.09 -2.77 15.84
C ARG A 117 9.59 -2.64 15.82
N MET A 118 8.88 -3.54 16.50
CA MET A 118 7.42 -3.52 16.60
C MET A 118 6.99 -3.74 18.04
N ASN A 119 5.86 -3.17 18.45
CA ASN A 119 5.23 -3.56 19.71
C ASN A 119 4.47 -4.88 19.53
N GLY A 120 4.56 -5.79 20.50
CA GLY A 120 3.86 -7.08 20.46
C GLY A 120 4.70 -8.28 20.04
N SER A 121 6.02 -8.12 19.96
CA SER A 121 7.01 -9.22 19.95
C SER A 121 7.74 -9.30 21.29
#